data_AF-A0A3B9UBN8-F1
#
_entry.id   AF-A0A3B9UBN8-F1
#
_cell.length_a   1.000
_cell.length_b   1.000
_cell.length_c   1.000
_cell.angle_alpha   90.00
_cell.angle_beta   90.00
_cell.angle_gamma   90.00
#
_symmetry.space_group_name_H-M   'P 1'
#
loop_
_entity.id
_entity.type
_entity.pdbx_description
1 polymer ?
#
loop_
_entity_poly.entity_id
_entity_poly.type
_entity_poly.pdbx_seq_one_letter_code
_entity_poly.pdbx_strand_id
1 'polypeptide(L)'
;YTHFTSPIRRYPDMMVHRLLQDTLDGTPSPKADPLEELCQHSSQREQNAADAERSSIKYMQAVYMEQFVGEQFDGIISGVTDWGVFVEVPETACEGLVRLREFRDDYYSVDSERHCLVGERTGKEFRLGDPLRIVVKEVDVVRKTIDFGVASSRDSGGTSGGRFSERPSGRSSTPTRGQFDETRPAEVGSRWESPRHSGGSSSGSTGFGGRSGNSGKPSGKGGGKGHRKGPNTTSAKKKRR
;
A
#
# COMPACT_ATOMS: atom_id res chain seq x y z
N TYR A 1 19.00 17.10 6.86
CA TYR A 1 17.64 17.15 6.29
C TYR A 1 16.68 16.78 7.41
N THR A 2 15.53 17.46 7.54
CA THR A 2 14.49 17.13 8.53
C THR A 2 13.11 17.35 7.94
N HIS A 3 12.13 16.55 8.37
CA HIS A 3 10.73 16.75 8.01
C HIS A 3 10.14 17.95 8.78
N PHE A 4 9.33 18.78 8.11
CA PHE A 4 8.74 20.00 8.70
C PHE A 4 7.36 20.37 8.14
N THR A 5 7.08 20.05 6.88
CA THR A 5 5.95 20.59 6.12
C THR A 5 4.62 19.87 6.35
N SER A 6 4.54 18.88 7.24
CA SER A 6 3.32 18.06 7.43
C SER A 6 2.97 17.76 8.90
N PRO A 7 2.90 18.77 9.78
CA PRO A 7 2.61 18.58 11.21
C PRO A 7 1.26 17.91 11.50
N ILE A 8 0.27 18.08 10.63
CA ILE A 8 -1.06 17.48 10.81
C ILE A 8 -1.03 15.94 10.76
N ARG A 9 -0.09 15.35 10.00
CA ARG A 9 -0.05 13.91 9.71
C ARG A 9 1.25 13.22 10.13
N ARG A 10 2.22 13.96 10.66
CA ARG A 10 3.51 13.45 11.14
C ARG A 10 3.89 14.12 12.45
N TYR A 11 4.00 13.32 13.50
CA TYR A 11 4.40 13.81 14.82
C TYR A 11 5.83 14.39 14.85
N PRO A 12 6.82 13.86 14.10
CA PRO A 12 8.15 14.48 14.02
C PRO A 12 8.11 15.94 13.54
N ASP A 13 7.29 16.26 12.53
CA ASP A 13 7.12 17.64 12.06
C ASP A 13 6.56 18.53 13.19
N MET A 14 5.58 18.05 13.98
CA MET A 14 5.08 18.78 15.15
C MET A 14 6.17 19.04 16.21
N MET A 15 7.07 18.08 16.43
CA MET A 15 8.21 18.26 17.33
C MET A 15 9.14 19.35 16.80
N VAL A 16 9.46 19.34 15.51
CA VAL A 16 10.31 20.37 14.88
C VAL A 16 9.67 21.76 14.99
N HIS A 17 8.35 21.88 14.76
CA HIS A 17 7.63 23.15 14.93
C HIS A 17 7.75 23.71 16.36
N ARG A 18 7.63 22.85 17.38
CA ARG A 18 7.80 23.25 18.78
C ARG A 18 9.23 23.68 19.10
N LEU A 19 10.22 22.89 18.68
CA LEU A 19 11.64 23.21 18.89
C LEU A 19 12.04 24.52 18.21
N LEU A 20 11.49 24.77 17.02
CA LEU A 20 11.71 26.04 16.31
C LEU A 20 11.08 27.21 17.08
N GLN A 21 9.85 27.06 17.57
CA GLN A 21 9.19 28.08 18.39
C GLN A 21 9.98 28.37 19.68
N ASP A 22 10.41 27.33 20.40
CA ASP A 22 11.24 27.46 21.61
C ASP A 22 12.53 28.24 21.32
N THR A 23 13.15 27.97 20.17
CA THR A 23 14.37 28.68 19.72
C THR A 23 14.10 30.16 19.43
N LEU A 24 12.97 30.47 18.79
CA LEU A 24 12.56 31.85 18.51
C LEU A 24 12.23 32.63 19.78
N ASP A 25 11.67 31.95 20.79
CA ASP A 25 11.34 32.53 22.10
C ASP A 25 12.56 32.63 23.03
N GLY A 26 13.74 32.15 22.60
CA GLY A 26 14.98 32.17 23.37
C GLY A 26 15.02 31.15 24.52
N THR A 27 14.16 30.13 24.47
CA THR A 27 14.11 29.05 25.47
C THR A 27 15.31 28.11 25.26
N PRO A 28 15.93 27.60 26.36
CA PRO A 28 17.00 26.61 26.24
C PRO A 28 16.55 25.36 25.49
N SER A 29 17.45 24.79 24.68
CA SER A 29 17.16 23.55 23.98
C SER A 29 16.84 22.42 24.96
N PRO A 30 15.79 21.62 24.70
CA PRO A 30 15.48 20.46 25.52
C PRO A 30 16.59 19.40 25.44
N LYS A 31 16.66 18.55 26.45
CA LYS A 31 17.62 17.43 26.50
C LYS A 31 17.39 16.47 25.32
N ALA A 32 18.46 15.86 24.86
CA ALA A 32 18.41 14.92 23.74
C ALA A 32 17.71 13.59 24.11
N ASP A 33 17.95 13.05 25.31
CA ASP A 33 17.48 11.71 25.68
C ASP A 33 15.95 11.53 25.55
N PRO A 34 15.10 12.46 26.03
CA PRO A 34 13.66 12.34 25.85
C PRO A 34 13.20 12.48 24.39
N LEU A 35 13.95 13.23 23.56
CA LEU A 35 13.64 13.37 22.14
C LEU A 35 14.00 12.11 21.36
N GLU A 36 15.09 11.45 21.72
CA GLU A 36 15.53 10.19 21.10
C GLU A 36 14.45 9.09 21.24
N GLU A 37 13.86 8.96 22.43
CA GLU A 37 12.75 8.01 22.67
C GLU A 37 11.52 8.32 21.78
N LEU A 38 11.18 9.60 21.61
CA LEU A 38 10.08 10.02 20.74
C LEU A 38 10.39 9.79 19.26
N CYS A 39 11.64 9.97 18.85
CA CYS A 39 12.11 9.67 17.49
C CYS A 39 11.97 8.16 17.20
N GLN A 40 12.47 7.30 18.09
CA GLN A 40 12.34 5.85 17.97
C GLN A 40 10.88 5.42 17.91
N HIS A 41 10.02 5.99 18.77
CA HIS A 41 8.59 5.74 18.73
C HIS A 41 7.97 6.12 17.38
N SER A 42 8.32 7.30 16.85
CA SER A 42 7.80 7.79 15.58
C SER A 42 8.21 6.90 14.41
N SER A 43 9.47 6.44 14.39
CA SER A 43 9.96 5.48 13.37
C SER A 43 9.21 4.15 13.44
N GLN A 44 8.99 3.61 14.64
CA GLN A 44 8.20 2.37 14.80
C GLN A 44 6.76 2.55 14.31
N ARG A 45 6.16 3.71 14.55
CA ARG A 45 4.79 4.01 14.10
C ARG A 45 4.70 4.17 12.59
N GLU A 46 5.72 4.76 11.96
CA GLU A 46 5.82 4.85 10.51
C GLU A 46 5.90 3.45 9.88
N GLN A 47 6.76 2.57 10.40
CA GLN A 47 6.86 1.19 9.91
C GLN A 47 5.53 0.44 10.08
N ASN A 48 4.92 0.53 11.25
CA ASN A 48 3.64 -0.12 11.51
C ASN A 48 2.53 0.37 10.58
N ALA A 49 2.49 1.68 10.27
CA ALA A 49 1.53 2.25 9.35
C ALA A 49 1.76 1.76 7.91
N ALA A 50 3.01 1.74 7.45
CA ALA A 50 3.38 1.23 6.12
C ALA A 50 3.04 -0.26 5.95
N ASP A 51 3.27 -1.07 6.99
CA ASP A 51 2.93 -2.50 6.96
C ASP A 51 1.41 -2.72 6.95
N ALA A 52 0.65 -1.92 7.70
CA ALA A 52 -0.81 -1.95 7.67
C ALA A 52 -1.37 -1.53 6.30
N GLU A 53 -0.81 -0.48 5.69
CA GLU A 53 -1.17 -0.02 4.35
C GLU A 53 -0.91 -1.11 3.30
N ARG A 54 0.29 -1.69 3.27
CA ARG A 54 0.63 -2.81 2.37
C ARG A 54 -0.33 -3.99 2.55
N SER A 55 -0.62 -4.35 3.80
CA SER A 55 -1.57 -5.41 4.12
C SER A 55 -2.99 -5.10 3.61
N SER A 56 -3.43 -3.85 3.73
CA SER A 56 -4.74 -3.41 3.23
C SER A 56 -4.81 -3.46 1.71
N ILE A 57 -3.75 -3.04 1.02
CA ILE A 57 -3.65 -3.11 -0.45
C ILE A 57 -3.71 -4.57 -0.90
N LYS A 58 -2.90 -5.46 -0.32
CA LYS A 58 -2.92 -6.90 -0.66
C LYS A 58 -4.28 -7.55 -0.43
N TYR A 59 -4.96 -7.18 0.65
CA TYR A 59 -6.32 -7.65 0.91
C TYR A 59 -7.28 -7.21 -0.20
N MET A 60 -7.27 -5.93 -0.57
CA MET A 60 -8.14 -5.43 -1.62
C MET A 60 -7.80 -6.01 -3.00
N GLN A 61 -6.52 -6.27 -3.29
CA GLN A 61 -6.10 -6.97 -4.50
C GLN A 61 -6.64 -8.40 -4.54
N ALA A 62 -6.59 -9.14 -3.43
CA ALA A 62 -7.18 -10.47 -3.35
C ALA A 62 -8.70 -10.42 -3.56
N VAL A 63 -9.43 -9.55 -2.85
CA VAL A 63 -10.88 -9.36 -3.05
C VAL A 63 -11.21 -9.02 -4.50
N TYR A 64 -10.42 -8.16 -5.12
CA TYR A 64 -10.61 -7.78 -6.52
C TYR A 64 -10.34 -8.94 -7.48
N MET A 65 -9.32 -9.76 -7.24
CA MET A 65 -8.93 -10.86 -8.12
C MET A 65 -9.83 -12.10 -7.98
N GLU A 66 -10.54 -12.25 -6.85
CA GLU A 66 -11.46 -13.37 -6.59
C GLU A 66 -12.55 -13.51 -7.66
N GLN A 67 -13.04 -12.40 -8.21
CA GLN A 67 -14.06 -12.42 -9.26
C GLN A 67 -13.53 -12.88 -10.64
N PHE A 68 -12.20 -12.94 -10.81
CA PHE A 68 -11.53 -13.30 -12.07
C PHE A 68 -10.89 -14.68 -12.02
N VAL A 69 -11.26 -15.52 -11.04
CA VAL A 69 -10.76 -16.90 -10.95
C VAL A 69 -11.11 -17.67 -12.22
N GLY A 70 -10.10 -18.25 -12.87
CA GLY A 70 -10.18 -18.95 -14.15
C GLY A 70 -9.87 -18.09 -15.38
N GLU A 71 -9.80 -16.76 -15.23
CA GLU A 71 -9.46 -15.86 -16.33
C GLU A 71 -7.94 -15.75 -16.55
N GLN A 72 -7.56 -15.36 -17.76
CA GLN A 72 -6.18 -15.20 -18.17
C GLN A 72 -5.78 -13.74 -18.28
N PHE A 73 -4.58 -13.42 -17.81
CA PHE A 73 -4.01 -12.07 -17.85
C PHE A 73 -2.59 -12.11 -18.39
N ASP A 74 -2.19 -11.02 -19.04
CA ASP A 74 -0.78 -10.77 -19.34
C ASP A 74 -0.13 -10.12 -18.12
N GLY A 75 0.87 -10.78 -17.58
CA GLY A 75 1.61 -10.33 -16.41
C GLY A 75 3.08 -10.08 -16.71
N ILE A 76 3.75 -9.38 -15.80
CA ILE A 76 5.20 -9.15 -15.81
C ILE A 76 5.77 -9.77 -14.56
N ILE A 77 6.87 -10.49 -14.68
CA ILE A 77 7.55 -11.08 -13.52
C ILE A 77 8.12 -9.95 -12.64
N SER A 78 7.58 -9.82 -11.42
CA SER A 78 7.97 -8.82 -10.41
C SER A 78 9.03 -9.34 -9.43
N GLY A 79 9.19 -10.67 -9.34
CA GLY A 79 10.18 -11.28 -8.45
C GLY A 79 10.38 -12.76 -8.72
N VAL A 80 11.59 -13.25 -8.45
CA VAL A 80 11.95 -14.67 -8.60
C VAL A 80 12.40 -15.22 -7.25
N THR A 81 11.92 -16.40 -6.89
CA THR A 81 12.26 -17.11 -5.65
C THR A 81 12.48 -18.59 -5.90
N ASP A 82 13.07 -19.27 -4.92
CA ASP A 82 13.41 -20.70 -4.98
C ASP A 82 12.22 -21.65 -5.18
N TRP A 83 11.00 -21.17 -5.00
CA TRP A 83 9.76 -21.97 -5.00
C TRP A 83 8.72 -21.43 -5.99
N GLY A 84 9.01 -20.33 -6.68
CA GLY A 84 8.11 -19.76 -7.66
C GLY A 84 8.50 -18.36 -8.11
N VAL A 85 7.61 -17.78 -8.91
CA VAL A 85 7.77 -16.46 -9.50
C VAL A 85 6.59 -15.60 -9.10
N PHE A 86 6.85 -14.38 -8.67
CA PHE A 86 5.82 -13.37 -8.50
C PHE A 86 5.58 -12.67 -9.82
N VAL A 87 4.31 -12.54 -10.16
CA VAL A 87 3.85 -11.92 -11.39
C VAL A 87 2.88 -10.81 -11.03
N GLU A 88 3.10 -9.64 -11.60
CA GLU A 88 2.25 -8.46 -11.47
C GLU A 88 1.46 -8.26 -12.76
N VAL A 89 0.14 -8.04 -12.63
CA VAL A 89 -0.72 -7.65 -13.76
C VAL A 89 -0.65 -6.13 -13.94
N PRO A 90 -0.10 -5.59 -15.05
CA PRO A 90 0.19 -4.16 -15.17
C PRO A 90 -1.04 -3.24 -15.07
N GLU A 91 -2.21 -3.71 -15.51
CA GLU A 91 -3.43 -2.91 -15.52
C GLU A 91 -4.01 -2.67 -14.12
N THR A 92 -3.81 -3.63 -13.22
CA THR A 92 -4.44 -3.65 -11.89
C THR A 92 -3.43 -3.60 -10.76
N ALA A 93 -2.13 -3.65 -11.10
CA ALA A 93 -0.99 -3.81 -10.18
C ALA A 93 -1.17 -4.99 -9.21
N CYS A 94 -2.02 -5.96 -9.55
CA CYS A 94 -2.27 -7.12 -8.69
C CYS A 94 -1.11 -8.10 -8.82
N GLU A 95 -0.54 -8.47 -7.68
CA GLU A 95 0.57 -9.40 -7.60
C GLU A 95 0.09 -10.77 -7.11
N GLY A 96 0.59 -11.82 -7.75
CA GLY A 96 0.31 -13.20 -7.36
C GLY A 96 1.48 -14.11 -7.66
N LEU A 97 1.42 -15.31 -7.11
CA LEU A 97 2.50 -16.29 -7.15
C LEU A 97 2.21 -17.38 -8.17
N VAL A 98 3.13 -17.60 -9.10
CA VAL A 98 3.21 -18.82 -9.91
C VAL A 98 4.19 -19.77 -9.24
N ARG A 99 3.69 -20.86 -8.66
CA ARG A 99 4.55 -21.89 -8.04
C ARG A 99 5.33 -22.66 -9.11
N LEU A 100 6.54 -23.12 -8.80
CA LEU A 100 7.37 -23.89 -9.74
C LEU A 100 6.64 -25.09 -10.37
N ARG A 101 5.77 -25.76 -9.62
CA ARG A 101 4.95 -26.89 -10.09
C ARG A 101 3.98 -26.55 -11.23
N GLU A 102 3.68 -25.28 -11.44
CA GLU A 102 2.79 -24.82 -12.51
C GLU A 102 3.52 -24.77 -13.86
N PHE A 103 4.84 -24.71 -13.85
CA PHE A 103 5.66 -24.83 -15.05
C PHE A 103 5.80 -26.30 -15.43
N ARG A 104 4.81 -26.81 -16.18
CA ARG A 104 4.73 -28.23 -16.57
C ARG A 104 5.57 -28.61 -17.79
N ASP A 105 6.21 -27.65 -18.44
CA ASP A 105 6.95 -27.87 -19.68
C ASP A 105 8.40 -28.30 -19.45
N ASP A 106 8.97 -28.00 -18.28
CA ASP A 106 10.33 -28.36 -17.90
C ASP A 106 10.53 -28.42 -16.38
N TYR A 107 11.69 -28.93 -15.95
CA TYR A 107 12.17 -28.75 -14.58
C TYR A 107 12.96 -27.45 -14.49
N TYR A 108 12.52 -26.54 -13.64
CA TYR A 108 13.15 -25.23 -13.46
C TYR A 108 13.94 -25.19 -12.17
N SER A 109 15.17 -24.73 -12.27
CA SER A 109 16.08 -24.46 -11.15
C SER A 109 16.31 -22.96 -11.03
N VAL A 110 16.62 -22.48 -9.83
CA VAL A 110 16.90 -21.05 -9.60
C VAL A 110 18.39 -20.81 -9.74
N ASP A 111 18.76 -19.96 -10.68
CA ASP A 111 20.09 -19.38 -10.76
C ASP A 111 20.12 -18.14 -9.85
N SER A 112 20.72 -18.29 -8.68
CA SER A 112 20.83 -17.23 -7.67
C SER A 112 21.73 -16.08 -8.12
N GLU A 113 22.70 -16.31 -9.02
CA GLU A 113 23.59 -15.26 -9.52
C GLU A 113 22.88 -14.38 -10.55
N ARG A 114 22.02 -14.99 -11.38
CA ARG A 114 21.30 -14.31 -12.46
C ARG A 114 19.89 -13.88 -12.09
N HIS A 115 19.42 -14.24 -10.89
CA HIS A 115 18.05 -14.03 -10.42
C HIS A 115 17.01 -14.50 -11.45
N CYS A 116 17.19 -15.70 -11.98
CA CYS A 116 16.32 -16.26 -12.99
C CYS A 116 16.01 -17.73 -12.73
N LEU A 117 14.85 -18.18 -13.24
CA LEU A 117 14.56 -19.60 -13.35
C LEU A 117 15.09 -20.12 -14.68
N VAL A 118 15.86 -21.20 -14.65
CA VAL A 118 16.41 -21.85 -15.86
C VAL A 118 15.86 -23.26 -15.96
N GLY A 119 15.24 -23.56 -17.09
CA GLY A 119 14.74 -24.89 -17.45
C GLY A 119 15.90 -25.82 -17.83
N GLU A 120 16.01 -26.97 -17.17
CA GLU A 120 17.13 -27.90 -17.34
C GLU A 120 17.19 -28.53 -18.75
N ARG A 121 16.04 -28.83 -19.37
CA ARG A 121 15.99 -29.52 -20.67
C ARG A 121 15.87 -28.55 -21.84
N THR A 122 15.09 -27.49 -21.67
CA THR A 122 14.73 -26.53 -22.71
C THR A 122 15.67 -25.33 -22.76
N GLY A 123 16.37 -25.05 -21.65
CA GLY A 123 17.16 -23.83 -21.50
C GLY A 123 16.31 -22.55 -21.49
N LYS A 124 14.98 -22.67 -21.31
CA LYS A 124 14.12 -21.49 -21.16
C LYS A 124 14.46 -20.78 -19.86
N GLU A 125 14.52 -19.46 -19.92
CA GLU A 125 14.80 -18.63 -18.77
C GLU A 125 13.61 -17.72 -18.47
N PHE A 126 13.26 -17.60 -17.19
CA PHE A 126 12.30 -16.61 -16.71
C PHE A 126 13.03 -15.66 -15.77
N ARG A 127 13.13 -14.39 -16.16
CA ARG A 127 13.85 -13.35 -15.45
C ARG A 127 12.89 -12.28 -14.94
N LEU A 128 13.39 -11.47 -14.01
CA LEU A 128 12.70 -10.26 -13.58
C LEU A 128 12.40 -9.35 -14.77
N GLY A 129 11.14 -8.93 -14.92
CA GLY A 129 10.68 -8.07 -16.00
C GLY A 129 10.20 -8.81 -17.26
N ASP A 130 10.36 -10.13 -17.33
CA ASP A 130 9.87 -10.88 -18.48
C ASP A 130 8.33 -10.97 -18.49
N PRO A 131 7.71 -10.94 -19.67
CA PRO A 131 6.27 -11.13 -19.81
C PRO A 131 5.91 -12.60 -19.57
N LEU A 132 4.83 -12.84 -18.82
CA LEU A 132 4.29 -14.17 -18.59
C LEU A 132 2.76 -14.13 -18.64
N ARG A 133 2.18 -14.95 -19.52
CA ARG A 133 0.73 -15.12 -19.57
C ARG A 133 0.30 -16.08 -18.46
N ILE A 134 -0.57 -15.60 -17.60
CA ILE A 134 -1.01 -16.30 -16.39
C ILE A 134 -2.50 -16.58 -16.42
N VAL A 135 -2.92 -17.53 -15.60
CA VAL A 135 -4.33 -17.80 -15.27
C VAL A 135 -4.52 -17.68 -13.77
N VAL A 136 -5.61 -17.04 -13.33
CA VAL A 136 -5.96 -16.98 -11.91
C VAL A 136 -6.49 -18.34 -11.47
N LYS A 137 -5.79 -19.04 -10.57
CA LYS A 137 -6.19 -20.39 -10.14
C LYS A 137 -7.02 -20.35 -8.87
N GLU A 138 -6.48 -19.69 -7.86
CA GLU A 138 -7.06 -19.67 -6.53
C GLU A 138 -6.72 -18.34 -5.86
N VAL A 139 -7.67 -17.83 -5.09
CA VAL A 139 -7.49 -16.61 -4.32
C VAL A 139 -7.90 -16.90 -2.89
N ASP A 140 -7.00 -16.63 -1.95
CA ASP A 140 -7.28 -16.72 -0.53
C ASP A 140 -7.28 -15.31 0.06
N VAL A 141 -8.48 -14.77 0.25
CA VAL A 141 -8.72 -13.43 0.78
C VAL A 141 -8.25 -13.30 2.24
N VAL A 142 -8.35 -14.38 3.03
CA VAL A 142 -7.94 -14.39 4.44
C VAL A 142 -6.43 -14.30 4.55
N ARG A 143 -5.72 -15.08 3.74
CA ARG A 143 -4.26 -15.07 3.65
C ARG A 143 -3.71 -13.91 2.83
N LYS A 144 -4.57 -13.22 2.06
CA LYS A 144 -4.22 -12.12 1.14
C LYS A 144 -3.24 -12.59 0.08
N THR A 145 -3.47 -13.79 -0.45
CA THR A 145 -2.61 -14.44 -1.43
C THR A 145 -3.39 -14.80 -2.68
N ILE A 146 -2.77 -14.60 -3.83
CA ILE A 146 -3.29 -14.96 -5.14
C ILE A 146 -2.33 -16.00 -5.73
N ASP A 147 -2.85 -17.18 -6.06
CA ASP A 147 -2.11 -18.23 -6.75
C ASP A 147 -2.44 -18.17 -8.25
N PHE A 148 -1.39 -17.98 -9.05
CA PHE A 148 -1.44 -18.00 -10.50
C PHE A 148 -0.93 -19.32 -11.06
N GLY A 149 -1.41 -19.66 -12.25
CA GLY A 149 -0.87 -20.72 -13.10
C GLY A 149 -0.24 -20.14 -14.36
N VAL A 150 0.63 -20.90 -15.01
CA VAL A 150 1.12 -20.57 -16.34
C VAL A 150 0.06 -20.96 -17.37
N ALA A 151 -0.37 -20.00 -18.21
CA ALA A 151 -1.28 -20.31 -19.30
C ALA A 151 -0.55 -21.13 -20.38
N SER A 152 -1.02 -22.34 -20.68
CA SER A 152 -0.49 -23.11 -21.80
C SER A 152 -0.98 -22.52 -23.12
N SER A 153 -0.10 -22.46 -24.13
CA SER A 153 -0.48 -22.03 -25.49
C SER A 153 -1.60 -22.89 -26.11
N ARG A 154 -1.87 -24.09 -25.57
CA ARG A 154 -2.95 -24.98 -26.02
C ARG A 154 -4.34 -24.63 -25.49
N ASP A 155 -4.46 -23.80 -24.44
CA ASP A 155 -5.75 -23.40 -23.84
C ASP A 155 -6.32 -22.11 -24.46
N SER A 156 -5.87 -21.75 -25.66
CA SER A 156 -6.39 -20.59 -26.42
C SER A 156 -7.73 -20.91 -27.09
N GLY A 157 -8.74 -21.22 -26.28
CA GLY A 157 -10.14 -21.19 -26.65
C GLY A 157 -10.67 -19.76 -26.70
N GLY A 158 -10.33 -19.01 -27.76
CA GLY A 158 -11.02 -17.81 -28.22
C GLY A 158 -10.97 -16.56 -27.32
N THR A 159 -10.17 -15.56 -27.71
CA THR A 159 -10.60 -14.22 -28.17
C THR A 159 -9.36 -13.30 -28.31
N SER A 160 -9.17 -12.82 -29.55
CA SER A 160 -8.32 -11.73 -30.06
C SER A 160 -7.13 -11.16 -29.22
N GLY A 161 -5.92 -11.59 -29.57
CA GLY A 161 -4.89 -10.75 -30.22
C GLY A 161 -4.52 -9.38 -29.65
N GLY A 162 -3.79 -9.34 -28.53
CA GLY A 162 -2.84 -8.27 -28.24
C GLY A 162 -1.47 -8.63 -28.82
N ARG A 163 -1.07 -7.99 -29.94
CA ARG A 163 0.26 -8.18 -30.53
C ARG A 163 1.31 -7.59 -29.61
N PHE A 164 2.17 -8.45 -29.07
CA PHE A 164 3.45 -8.08 -28.49
C PHE A 164 4.27 -7.35 -29.57
N SER A 165 4.48 -6.05 -29.43
CA SER A 165 5.28 -5.28 -30.39
C SER A 165 6.76 -5.61 -30.18
N GLU A 166 7.27 -6.56 -30.94
CA GLU A 166 8.71 -6.76 -31.13
C GLU A 166 9.32 -5.46 -31.68
N ARG A 167 10.17 -4.81 -30.89
CA ARG A 167 11.04 -3.73 -31.37
C ARG A 167 12.13 -4.33 -32.26
N PRO A 168 12.30 -3.89 -33.51
CA PRO A 168 13.44 -4.32 -34.32
C PRO A 168 14.71 -3.64 -33.83
N SER A 169 15.74 -4.45 -33.61
CA SER A 169 17.13 -4.05 -33.42
C SER A 169 17.72 -3.52 -34.74
N GLY A 170 18.29 -2.30 -34.74
CA GLY A 170 19.15 -1.86 -35.86
C GLY A 170 19.46 -0.36 -35.98
N ARG A 171 20.62 0.06 -35.43
CA ARG A 171 21.55 1.16 -35.82
C ARG A 171 21.14 2.66 -35.80
N SER A 172 21.82 3.37 -34.88
CA SER A 172 22.62 4.64 -34.99
C SER A 172 22.31 5.61 -36.16
N SER A 173 22.22 6.95 -36.02
CA SER A 173 23.09 7.90 -35.31
C SER A 173 22.57 9.35 -35.45
N THR A 174 22.40 10.11 -34.36
CA THR A 174 22.81 11.53 -34.19
C THR A 174 22.36 12.04 -32.81
N PRO A 175 23.18 12.82 -32.07
CA PRO A 175 22.83 13.30 -30.74
C PRO A 175 22.17 14.67 -30.84
N THR A 176 20.84 14.74 -30.72
CA THR A 176 20.14 16.02 -30.55
C THR A 176 19.94 16.29 -29.07
N ARG A 177 20.89 17.06 -28.53
CA ARG A 177 20.81 17.73 -27.23
C ARG A 177 19.76 18.85 -27.32
N GLY A 178 18.74 18.78 -26.47
CA GLY A 178 17.71 19.82 -26.29
C GLY A 178 16.46 19.18 -25.69
N GLN A 179 15.75 19.74 -24.73
CA GLN A 179 15.85 20.99 -24.00
C GLN A 179 14.88 20.81 -22.83
N PHE A 180 15.33 21.07 -21.61
CA PHE A 180 14.49 21.00 -20.42
C PHE A 180 13.51 22.17 -20.51
N ASP A 181 12.23 21.90 -20.80
CA ASP A 181 11.20 22.94 -20.86
C ASP A 181 10.73 23.26 -19.44
N GLU A 182 11.31 24.34 -18.92
CA GLU A 182 11.10 24.92 -17.61
C GLU A 182 9.95 25.92 -17.69
N THR A 183 8.74 25.46 -18.02
CA THR A 183 7.52 26.28 -17.94
C THR A 183 6.31 25.48 -17.47
N ARG A 184 6.31 25.09 -16.19
CA ARG A 184 5.09 24.66 -15.49
C ARG A 184 4.77 25.67 -14.40
N PRO A 185 3.77 26.56 -14.58
CA PRO A 185 3.36 27.45 -13.50
C PRO A 185 2.66 26.65 -12.41
N ALA A 186 3.11 26.86 -11.18
CA ALA A 186 2.37 26.54 -9.99
C ALA A 186 1.17 27.47 -9.90
N GLU A 187 -0.05 26.95 -9.76
CA GLU A 187 -1.03 27.55 -8.87
C GLU A 187 -2.17 26.60 -8.49
N VAL A 188 -2.55 26.75 -7.21
CA VAL A 188 -3.56 26.05 -6.45
C VAL A 188 -4.89 26.77 -6.65
N GLY A 189 -6.00 26.05 -6.84
CA GLY A 189 -7.32 26.67 -6.80
C GLY A 189 -8.48 25.76 -7.18
N SER A 190 -9.06 25.10 -6.17
CA SER A 190 -10.51 24.85 -6.01
C SER A 190 -11.33 24.41 -7.24
N ARG A 191 -11.71 23.13 -7.29
CA ARG A 191 -12.85 22.67 -8.11
C ARG A 191 -13.56 21.44 -7.53
N TRP A 192 -14.45 21.67 -6.57
CA TRP A 192 -15.57 20.79 -6.29
C TRP A 192 -16.82 21.67 -6.19
N GLU A 193 -17.61 21.72 -7.25
CA GLU A 193 -18.95 22.31 -7.22
C GLU A 193 -19.88 21.43 -8.05
N SER A 194 -20.93 20.93 -7.38
CA SER A 194 -21.96 20.07 -7.93
C SER A 194 -22.89 20.83 -8.87
N PRO A 195 -23.56 20.19 -9.84
CA PRO A 195 -24.49 20.87 -10.73
C PRO A 195 -25.79 21.22 -9.99
N ARG A 196 -26.20 22.49 -10.04
CA ARG A 196 -27.57 22.89 -9.71
C ARG A 196 -28.26 23.48 -10.94
N HIS A 197 -29.45 22.93 -11.18
CA HIS A 197 -30.42 23.37 -12.17
C HIS A 197 -30.89 24.81 -11.92
N SER A 198 -31.17 25.48 -13.03
CA SER A 198 -31.76 26.81 -13.16
C SER A 198 -33.24 26.83 -12.81
N GLY A 199 -33.72 27.95 -12.24
CA GLY A 199 -35.14 28.24 -12.14
C GLY A 199 -35.50 29.40 -11.20
N GLY A 200 -35.65 30.60 -11.76
CA GLY A 200 -36.80 31.48 -11.52
C GLY A 200 -36.94 32.24 -10.19
N SER A 201 -36.65 33.54 -10.28
CA SER A 201 -37.15 34.70 -9.51
C SER A 201 -38.49 34.58 -8.76
N SER A 202 -38.58 35.17 -7.55
CA SER A 202 -39.27 36.45 -7.31
C SER A 202 -39.36 36.78 -5.80
N SER A 203 -39.46 38.10 -5.58
CA SER A 203 -39.58 38.87 -4.34
C SER A 203 -40.64 38.45 -3.33
N GLY A 204 -40.40 38.71 -2.03
CA GLY A 204 -41.47 38.76 -1.03
C GLY A 204 -40.96 38.97 0.40
N SER A 205 -41.23 40.15 0.94
CA SER A 205 -40.91 40.62 2.29
C SER A 205 -41.77 40.01 3.41
N THR A 206 -41.29 40.21 4.65
CA THR A 206 -41.99 40.20 5.97
C THR A 206 -42.07 38.91 6.78
N GLY A 207 -41.83 39.04 8.09
CA GLY A 207 -42.57 38.27 9.10
C GLY A 207 -41.76 37.49 10.14
N PHE A 208 -41.33 38.17 11.20
CA PHE A 208 -41.48 37.81 12.62
C PHE A 208 -41.68 36.32 13.03
N GLY A 209 -40.90 35.84 14.00
CA GLY A 209 -41.28 34.66 14.79
C GLY A 209 -40.17 34.06 15.64
N GLY A 210 -39.86 34.68 16.79
CA GLY A 210 -39.09 34.01 17.84
C GLY A 210 -39.94 33.00 18.62
N ARG A 211 -39.35 31.88 19.05
CA ARG A 211 -39.61 31.30 20.37
C ARG A 211 -38.59 30.24 20.76
N SER A 212 -38.02 30.49 21.92
CA SER A 212 -37.33 29.58 22.83
C SER A 212 -38.17 28.36 23.24
N GLY A 213 -37.52 27.22 23.46
CA GLY A 213 -38.13 26.05 24.08
C GLY A 213 -37.08 25.11 24.69
N ASN A 214 -36.82 25.32 25.97
CA ASN A 214 -36.01 24.49 26.88
C ASN A 214 -36.65 23.11 27.14
N SER A 215 -35.84 22.04 27.21
CA SER A 215 -36.00 20.82 28.03
C SER A 215 -34.98 19.78 27.53
N GLY A 216 -34.34 18.92 28.32
CA GLY A 216 -34.39 18.60 29.73
C GLY A 216 -33.62 17.27 29.88
N LYS A 217 -32.54 17.25 30.68
CA LYS A 217 -31.90 16.00 31.13
C LYS A 217 -32.85 15.28 32.09
N PRO A 218 -32.68 13.96 32.23
CA PRO A 218 -32.55 13.43 33.58
C PRO A 218 -31.37 12.46 33.75
N SER A 219 -30.81 12.56 34.94
CA SER A 219 -29.86 11.69 35.61
C SER A 219 -30.48 10.35 36.05
N GLY A 220 -29.69 9.28 36.06
CA GLY A 220 -29.99 8.03 36.75
C GLY A 220 -28.73 7.37 37.31
N LYS A 221 -28.71 7.17 38.64
CA LYS A 221 -27.63 6.60 39.48
C LYS A 221 -27.65 5.06 39.49
N GLY A 222 -26.50 4.47 39.81
CA GLY A 222 -26.32 3.13 40.40
C GLY A 222 -25.08 2.46 39.80
N GLY A 223 -24.02 2.06 40.51
CA GLY A 223 -23.83 1.69 41.91
C GLY A 223 -23.21 0.28 41.92
N GLY A 224 -21.96 0.13 42.36
CA GLY A 224 -21.35 -1.21 42.47
C GLY A 224 -19.82 -1.23 42.68
N LYS A 225 -19.39 -1.26 43.94
CA LYS A 225 -18.02 -1.54 44.40
C LYS A 225 -17.63 -3.00 44.13
N GLY A 226 -16.34 -3.26 43.87
CA GLY A 226 -15.79 -4.62 43.89
C GLY A 226 -14.27 -4.68 43.72
N HIS A 227 -13.53 -4.38 44.78
CA HIS A 227 -12.10 -4.74 44.91
C HIS A 227 -11.95 -6.25 45.16
N ARG A 228 -11.03 -6.92 44.45
CA ARG A 228 -10.31 -8.11 44.96
C ARG A 228 -8.84 -8.10 44.52
N LYS A 229 -7.95 -7.98 45.52
CA LYS A 229 -6.51 -8.23 45.43
C LYS A 229 -6.28 -9.75 45.42
N GLY A 230 -5.46 -10.25 44.50
CA GLY A 230 -4.90 -11.61 44.54
C GLY A 230 -3.57 -11.64 45.32
N PRO A 231 -3.21 -12.76 45.96
CA PRO A 231 -2.16 -12.80 46.97
C PRO A 231 -0.74 -12.89 46.41
N ASN A 232 0.18 -12.17 47.06
CA ASN A 232 1.62 -12.43 47.03
C ASN A 232 1.92 -13.73 47.77
N THR A 233 2.60 -14.68 47.12
CA THR A 233 3.26 -15.79 47.80
C THR A 233 4.77 -15.73 47.60
N THR A 234 5.44 -15.86 48.72
CA THR A 234 6.84 -15.64 49.03
C THR A 234 7.81 -16.66 48.44
N SER A 235 9.03 -16.17 48.26
CA SER A 235 10.28 -16.85 47.99
C SER A 235 10.63 -17.97 49.00
N ALA A 236 11.07 -19.12 48.49
CA ALA A 236 11.85 -20.09 49.26
C ALA A 236 12.87 -20.84 48.39
N LYS A 237 14.13 -20.71 48.81
CA LYS A 237 15.38 -21.33 48.38
C LYS A 237 15.30 -22.78 47.87
N LYS A 238 16.06 -23.07 46.81
CA LYS A 238 16.88 -24.30 46.75
C LYS A 238 18.15 -24.05 45.91
N LYS A 239 19.29 -24.06 46.60
CA LYS A 239 20.65 -24.04 46.02
C LYS A 239 21.30 -25.37 46.42
N ARG A 240 21.92 -26.06 45.45
CA ARG A 240 23.11 -26.95 45.51
C ARG A 240 22.97 -28.08 44.49
N ARG A 241 23.63 -27.91 43.36
CA ARG A 241 24.89 -28.61 43.04
C ARG A 241 25.77 -27.67 42.26
#